data_AF-A0AAU7Z5X6-F1
#
_entry.id   AF-A0AAU7Z5X6-F1
#
_cell.length_a   1.000
_cell.length_b   1.000
_cell.length_c   1.000
_cell.angle_alpha   90.00
_cell.angle_beta   90.00
_cell.angle_gamma   90.00
#
_symmetry.space_group_name_H-M   'P 1'
#
loop_
_entity.id
_entity.type
_entity.pdbx_description
1 polymer ?
#
loop_
_entity_poly.entity_id
_entity_poly.type
_entity_poly.pdbx_seq_one_letter_code
_entity_poly.pdbx_strand_id
1 'polypeptide(L)'
;MKIFTAVIFLWVSALNAQRTSIRILPIELANRPASLSHAISFSCTTDYDPSQCLTSAALLAKVLERYPTERMGQWTFVLAGSARWRQTIKELGGDPESPAFSELSARVTVLEEELFETVDSR
;
A
#
# COMPACT_ATOMS: atom_id res chain seq x y z
N MET A 1 60.26 14.59 21.13
CA MET A 1 59.95 15.11 19.79
C MET A 1 59.21 14.02 19.02
N LYS A 2 57.88 14.19 18.84
CA LYS A 2 57.04 13.76 17.68
C LYS A 2 57.01 12.24 17.31
N ILE A 3 55.88 11.54 17.14
CA ILE A 3 54.50 11.88 16.77
C ILE A 3 53.55 10.81 17.34
N PHE A 4 52.41 11.26 17.87
CA PHE A 4 51.26 10.45 18.26
C PHE A 4 50.63 9.81 17.01
N THR A 5 50.57 8.48 16.96
CA THR A 5 49.83 7.75 15.93
C THR A 5 48.35 7.83 16.24
N ALA A 6 47.63 8.70 15.53
CA ALA A 6 46.19 8.86 15.65
C ALA A 6 45.47 7.65 15.04
N VAL A 7 44.76 6.89 15.88
CA VAL A 7 43.85 5.82 15.44
C VAL A 7 42.53 6.48 15.04
N ILE A 8 42.25 6.53 13.74
CA ILE A 8 40.99 7.05 13.20
C ILE A 8 39.94 5.94 13.31
N PHE A 9 39.11 6.00 14.34
CA PHE A 9 37.88 5.21 14.44
C PHE A 9 36.80 5.86 13.55
N LEU A 10 36.63 5.34 12.32
CA LEU A 10 35.47 5.65 11.49
C LEU A 10 34.25 4.88 12.02
N TRP A 11 33.48 5.51 12.90
CA TRP A 11 32.16 5.03 13.29
C TRP A 11 31.18 5.32 12.15
N VAL A 12 30.93 4.31 11.31
CA VAL A 12 29.79 4.34 10.39
C VAL A 12 28.55 4.04 11.24
N SER A 13 27.86 5.09 11.67
CA SER A 13 26.52 4.95 12.25
C SER A 13 25.58 4.48 11.14
N ALA A 14 25.30 3.18 11.06
CA ALA A 14 24.20 2.68 10.27
C ALA A 14 22.90 3.20 10.90
N LEU A 15 22.31 4.22 10.28
CA LEU A 15 20.97 4.68 10.64
C LEU A 15 20.00 3.55 10.24
N ASN A 16 19.69 2.66 11.18
CA ASN A 16 18.61 1.70 11.00
C ASN A 16 17.30 2.49 10.97
N ALA A 17 16.92 2.98 9.80
CA ALA A 17 15.55 3.37 9.51
C ALA A 17 14.73 2.07 9.53
N GLN A 18 14.28 1.66 10.73
CA GLN A 18 13.37 0.55 10.89
C GLN A 18 12.01 1.02 10.40
N ARG A 19 11.82 0.93 9.07
CA ARG A 19 10.55 1.24 8.43
C ARG A 19 9.57 0.15 8.90
N THR A 20 8.63 0.52 9.76
CA THR A 20 7.57 -0.39 10.19
C THR A 20 6.90 -0.93 8.92
N SER A 21 7.07 -2.22 8.65
CA SER A 21 6.52 -2.81 7.43
C SER A 21 5.02 -3.02 7.64
N ILE A 22 4.20 -2.33 6.87
CA ILE A 22 2.78 -2.66 6.74
C ILE A 22 2.71 -4.13 6.33
N ARG A 23 2.05 -4.96 7.14
CA ARG A 23 1.86 -6.36 6.81
C ARG A 23 0.71 -6.45 5.83
N ILE A 24 1.02 -6.90 4.63
CA ILE A 24 0.06 -7.06 3.55
C ILE A 24 -0.12 -8.54 3.20
N LEU A 25 -1.33 -8.91 2.82
CA LEU A 25 -1.71 -10.23 2.34
C LEU A 25 -2.15 -10.09 0.88
N PRO A 26 -1.53 -10.81 -0.07
CA PRO A 26 -1.95 -10.78 -1.46
C PRO A 26 -3.34 -11.40 -1.63
N ILE A 27 -4.12 -10.87 -2.58
CA ILE A 27 -5.45 -11.39 -2.93
C ILE A 27 -5.43 -11.94 -4.35
N GLU A 28 -6.00 -13.12 -4.52
CA GLU A 28 -6.32 -13.66 -5.83
C GLU A 28 -7.82 -13.52 -6.10
N LEU A 29 -8.16 -12.76 -7.14
CA LEU A 29 -9.54 -12.60 -7.59
C LEU A 29 -9.91 -13.78 -8.48
N ALA A 30 -10.85 -14.63 -8.03
CA ALA A 30 -11.33 -15.78 -8.79
C ALA A 30 -11.93 -15.38 -10.15
N ASN A 31 -12.64 -14.24 -10.20
CA ASN A 31 -13.28 -13.71 -11.40
C ASN A 31 -12.63 -12.38 -11.81
N ARG A 32 -11.34 -12.42 -12.18
CA ARG A 32 -10.64 -11.23 -12.70
C ARG A 32 -11.27 -10.79 -14.02
N PRO A 33 -11.53 -9.48 -14.19
CA PRO A 33 -12.02 -8.97 -15.47
C PRO A 33 -11.02 -9.12 -16.61
N ALA A 34 -11.50 -9.46 -17.80
CA ALA A 34 -10.64 -9.68 -18.97
C ALA A 34 -9.92 -8.42 -19.46
N SER A 35 -10.49 -7.23 -19.20
CA SER A 35 -9.89 -5.93 -19.55
C SER A 35 -8.88 -5.43 -18.51
N LEU A 36 -8.78 -6.09 -17.36
CA LEU A 36 -7.86 -5.71 -16.29
C LEU A 36 -6.50 -6.38 -16.50
N SER A 37 -5.46 -5.57 -16.69
CA SER A 37 -4.10 -6.06 -16.90
C SER A 37 -3.63 -6.98 -15.78
N HIS A 38 -2.94 -8.06 -16.13
CA HIS A 38 -2.29 -8.96 -15.17
C HIS A 38 -1.19 -8.28 -14.34
N ALA A 39 -0.69 -7.13 -14.80
CA ALA A 39 0.27 -6.31 -14.08
C ALA A 39 -0.35 -5.59 -12.86
N ILE A 40 -1.68 -5.59 -12.74
CA ILE A 40 -2.40 -5.07 -11.57
C ILE A 40 -2.55 -6.17 -10.52
N SER A 41 -2.10 -5.87 -9.30
CA SER A 41 -2.20 -6.74 -8.13
C SER A 41 -3.05 -6.09 -7.03
N PHE A 42 -3.67 -6.93 -6.20
CA PHE A 42 -4.47 -6.50 -5.06
C PHE A 42 -3.95 -7.16 -3.79
N SER A 43 -3.93 -6.42 -2.69
CA SER A 43 -3.54 -6.90 -1.37
C SER A 43 -4.41 -6.26 -0.28
N CYS A 44 -4.53 -6.90 0.87
CA CYS A 44 -5.13 -6.34 2.08
C CYS A 44 -4.06 -6.04 3.11
N THR A 45 -4.28 -5.09 4.02
CA THR A 45 -3.57 -5.09 5.30
C THR A 45 -4.13 -6.20 6.21
N THR A 46 -3.31 -6.70 7.15
CA THR A 46 -3.72 -7.79 8.05
C THR A 46 -4.86 -7.44 9.00
N ASP A 47 -5.13 -6.15 9.20
CA ASP A 47 -6.22 -5.64 10.04
C ASP A 47 -7.53 -5.43 9.27
N TYR A 48 -7.55 -5.61 7.95
CA TYR A 48 -8.78 -5.66 7.15
C TYR A 48 -9.39 -7.06 7.26
N ASP A 49 -10.70 -7.17 7.57
CA ASP A 49 -11.44 -8.43 7.45
C ASP A 49 -11.21 -9.10 6.07
N PRO A 50 -10.72 -10.36 6.02
CA PRO A 50 -10.35 -11.00 4.76
C PRO A 50 -11.51 -11.17 3.77
N SER A 51 -12.73 -11.41 4.26
CA SER A 51 -13.90 -11.66 3.41
C SER A 51 -14.43 -10.37 2.79
N GLN A 52 -14.45 -9.29 3.57
CA GLN A 52 -14.80 -7.96 3.10
C GLN A 52 -13.73 -7.42 2.16
N CYS A 53 -12.46 -7.60 2.48
CA CYS A 53 -11.37 -7.16 1.60
C CYS A 53 -11.43 -7.82 0.22
N LEU A 54 -11.73 -9.13 0.14
CA LEU A 54 -11.94 -9.81 -1.14
C LEU A 54 -13.09 -9.19 -1.94
N THR A 55 -14.18 -8.83 -1.26
CA THR A 55 -15.35 -8.16 -1.86
C THR A 55 -15.00 -6.76 -2.37
N SER A 56 -14.34 -5.95 -1.55
CA SER A 56 -13.84 -4.62 -1.90
C SER A 56 -12.85 -4.66 -3.07
N ALA A 57 -11.96 -5.65 -3.10
CA ALA A 57 -11.01 -5.84 -4.21
C ALA A 57 -11.72 -6.19 -5.51
N ALA A 58 -12.76 -7.04 -5.46
CA ALA A 58 -13.58 -7.34 -6.63
C ALA A 58 -14.35 -6.11 -7.13
N LEU A 59 -14.87 -5.26 -6.23
CA LEU A 59 -15.50 -3.98 -6.60
C LEU A 59 -14.50 -3.03 -7.25
N LEU A 60 -13.31 -2.88 -6.67
CA LEU A 60 -12.24 -2.07 -7.22
C LEU A 60 -11.80 -2.56 -8.60
N ALA A 61 -11.65 -3.88 -8.77
CA ALA A 61 -11.32 -4.47 -10.06
C ALA A 61 -12.34 -4.09 -11.14
N LYS A 62 -13.64 -4.17 -10.84
CA LYS A 62 -14.71 -3.73 -11.76
C LYS A 62 -14.63 -2.24 -12.11
N VAL A 63 -14.29 -1.40 -11.14
CA VAL A 63 -14.09 0.04 -11.39
C VAL A 63 -12.91 0.28 -12.32
N LEU A 64 -11.81 -0.46 -12.12
CA LEU A 64 -10.57 -0.34 -12.87
C LEU A 64 -10.68 -0.81 -14.32
N GLU A 65 -11.63 -1.71 -14.64
CA GLU A 65 -11.92 -2.14 -16.02
C GLU A 65 -12.19 -0.99 -16.99
N ARG A 66 -12.69 0.13 -16.46
CA ARG A 66 -13.03 1.33 -17.25
C ARG A 66 -11.81 2.14 -17.67
N TYR A 67 -10.63 1.80 -17.15
CA TYR A 67 -9.38 2.51 -17.39
C TYR A 67 -8.40 1.63 -18.16
N PRO A 68 -7.52 2.21 -18.99
CA PRO A 68 -6.54 1.45 -19.76
C PRO A 68 -5.38 0.97 -18.88
N THR A 69 -5.63 -0.02 -18.02
CA THR A 69 -4.69 -0.49 -17.00
C THR A 69 -3.38 -1.06 -17.56
N GLU A 70 -3.39 -1.55 -18.80
CA GLU A 70 -2.16 -1.96 -19.53
C GLU A 70 -1.13 -0.84 -19.63
N ARG A 71 -1.56 0.44 -19.66
CA ARG A 71 -0.66 1.59 -19.72
C ARG A 71 -0.08 1.99 -18.37
N MET A 72 -0.66 1.51 -17.27
CA MET A 72 -0.17 1.79 -15.92
C MET A 72 1.11 1.00 -15.63
N GLY A 73 1.30 -0.15 -16.30
CA GLY A 73 2.34 -1.10 -15.99
C GLY A 73 2.06 -1.84 -14.68
N GLN A 74 3.11 -2.32 -14.01
CA GLN A 74 2.96 -2.94 -12.70
C GLN A 74 2.39 -1.92 -11.70
N TRP A 75 1.34 -2.33 -10.98
CA TRP A 75 0.72 -1.53 -9.94
C TRP A 75 0.05 -2.41 -8.90
N THR A 76 0.16 -2.05 -7.63
CA THR A 76 -0.50 -2.76 -6.53
C THR A 76 -1.50 -1.86 -5.83
N PHE A 77 -2.75 -2.32 -5.74
CA PHE A 77 -3.76 -1.71 -4.89
C PHE A 77 -3.80 -2.41 -3.54
N VAL A 78 -3.55 -1.68 -2.47
CA VAL A 78 -3.61 -2.17 -1.09
C VAL A 78 -4.86 -1.64 -0.43
N LEU A 79 -5.74 -2.52 0.00
CA LEU A 79 -6.91 -2.21 0.80
C LEU A 79 -6.51 -2.23 2.28
N ALA A 80 -6.67 -1.11 2.97
CA ALA A 80 -6.25 -0.94 4.35
C ALA A 80 -7.44 -0.82 5.29
N GLY A 81 -7.43 -1.56 6.40
CA GLY A 81 -8.44 -1.43 7.45
C GLY A 81 -8.40 -0.05 8.10
N SER A 82 -9.57 0.49 8.45
CA SER A 82 -9.69 1.86 8.99
C SER A 82 -8.99 2.01 10.36
N ALA A 83 -8.92 0.92 11.13
CA ALA A 83 -8.33 0.91 12.47
C ALA A 83 -6.87 1.43 12.50
N ARG A 84 -6.10 1.19 11.44
CA ARG A 84 -4.70 1.62 11.34
C ARG A 84 -4.45 2.64 10.24
N TRP A 85 -5.48 3.13 9.54
CA TRP A 85 -5.34 4.04 8.41
C TRP A 85 -4.46 5.25 8.71
N ARG A 86 -4.86 6.05 9.71
CA ARG A 86 -4.16 7.29 10.08
C ARG A 86 -2.68 7.08 10.40
N GLN A 87 -2.35 5.99 11.10
CA GLN A 87 -0.97 5.66 11.43
C GLN A 87 -0.21 5.27 10.16
N THR A 88 -0.78 4.34 9.39
CA THR A 88 -0.19 3.78 8.17
C THR A 88 0.17 4.87 7.16
N ILE A 89 -0.75 5.80 6.93
CA ILE A 89 -0.58 6.83 5.91
C ILE A 89 0.39 7.91 6.35
N LYS A 90 0.40 8.27 7.64
CA LYS A 90 1.45 9.13 8.20
C LYS A 90 2.85 8.52 8.03
N GLU A 91 3.00 7.22 8.29
CA GLU A 91 4.27 6.51 8.10
C GLU A 91 4.72 6.47 6.64
N LEU A 92 3.76 6.48 5.71
CA LEU A 92 3.99 6.59 4.26
C LEU A 92 4.16 8.03 3.76
N GLY A 93 4.02 9.04 4.62
CA GLY A 93 4.15 10.45 4.26
C GLY A 93 2.91 11.06 3.56
N GLY A 94 1.76 10.39 3.62
CA GLY A 94 0.50 10.87 3.09
C GLY A 94 -0.32 11.69 4.10
N ASP A 95 -1.45 12.21 3.62
CA ASP A 95 -2.44 12.90 4.45
C ASP A 95 -3.41 11.89 5.08
N PRO A 96 -3.45 11.75 6.43
CA PRO A 96 -4.34 10.81 7.12
C PRO A 96 -5.83 11.18 7.03
N GLU A 97 -6.18 12.38 6.54
CA GLU A 97 -7.58 12.78 6.32
C GLU A 97 -8.06 12.44 4.89
N SER A 98 -7.15 12.13 3.98
CA SER A 98 -7.52 11.55 2.68
C SER A 98 -7.82 10.06 2.88
N PRO A 99 -8.83 9.48 2.24
CA PRO A 99 -9.12 8.04 2.32
C PRO A 99 -8.33 7.21 1.29
N ALA A 100 -7.46 7.87 0.51
CA ALA A 100 -6.61 7.23 -0.48
C ALA A 100 -5.25 7.90 -0.56
N PHE A 101 -4.21 7.11 -0.82
CA PHE A 101 -2.84 7.60 -1.01
C PHE A 101 -2.14 6.78 -2.09
N SER A 102 -1.33 7.43 -2.93
CA SER A 102 -0.52 6.74 -3.94
C SER A 102 0.95 7.08 -3.80
N GLU A 103 1.78 6.05 -3.60
CA GLU A 103 3.23 6.16 -3.69
C GLU A 103 3.66 5.77 -5.10
N LEU A 104 3.89 6.79 -5.92
CA LEU A 104 4.15 6.62 -7.35
C LEU A 104 5.47 5.85 -7.61
N SER A 105 6.48 6.04 -6.76
CA SER A 105 7.78 5.39 -6.93
C SER A 105 7.69 3.88 -6.66
N ALA A 106 6.86 3.50 -5.69
CA ALA A 106 6.59 2.10 -5.37
C ALA A 106 5.50 1.47 -6.24
N ARG A 107 4.77 2.29 -7.02
CA ARG A 107 3.61 1.87 -7.83
C ARG A 107 2.53 1.21 -6.97
N VAL A 108 2.25 1.84 -5.84
CA VAL A 108 1.28 1.38 -4.86
C VAL A 108 0.22 2.46 -4.65
N THR A 109 -1.04 2.06 -4.65
CA THR A 109 -2.15 2.88 -4.14
C THR A 109 -2.75 2.18 -2.93
N VAL A 110 -2.81 2.87 -1.80
CA VAL A 110 -3.49 2.40 -0.59
C VAL A 110 -4.86 3.08 -0.50
N LEU A 111 -5.91 2.30 -0.22
CA LEU A 111 -7.29 2.74 -0.15
C LEU A 111 -7.87 2.29 1.20
N GLU A 112 -8.51 3.21 1.92
CA GLU A 112 -9.15 2.93 3.19
C GLU A 112 -10.43 2.09 2.99
N GLU A 113 -10.69 1.20 3.95
CA GLU A 113 -11.87 0.33 4.01
C GLU A 113 -13.20 1.10 3.90
N GLU A 114 -13.30 2.28 4.50
CA GLU A 114 -14.47 3.17 4.44
C GLU A 114 -14.86 3.59 3.02
N LEU A 115 -13.94 3.54 2.04
CA LEU A 115 -14.28 3.81 0.63
C LEU A 115 -15.21 2.77 0.00
N PHE A 116 -15.30 1.59 0.63
CA PHE A 116 -16.03 0.43 0.12
C PHE A 116 -17.26 0.10 0.97
N GLU A 117 -17.40 0.71 2.14
CA GLU A 117 -18.65 0.71 2.87
C GLU A 117 -19.67 1.44 2.01
N THR A 118 -20.58 0.68 1.42
CA THR A 118 -21.72 1.26 0.73
C THR A 118 -22.40 2.24 1.68
N VAL A 119 -22.60 3.47 1.23
CA VAL A 119 -23.62 4.34 1.82
C VAL A 119 -24.96 3.64 1.59
N ASP A 120 -25.30 2.68 2.46
CA ASP A 120 -26.64 2.11 2.58
C ASP A 120 -27.51 3.17 3.27
N SER A 121 -27.69 4.30 2.58
CA SER A 121 -28.61 5.37 2.96
C SER A 121 -29.02 6.21 1.76
N ARG A 122 -29.56 5.57 0.71
CA ARG A 122 -30.81 6.02 0.08
C ARG A 122 -31.38 5.05 -0.95
#